data_AF-W1YMH9-F1
#
_entry.id   AF-W1YMH9-F1
#
_cell.length_a   1.000
_cell.length_b   1.000
_cell.length_c   1.000
_cell.angle_alpha   90.00
_cell.angle_beta   90.00
_cell.angle_gamma   90.00
#
_symmetry.space_group_name_H-M   'P 1'
#
loop_
_entity.id
_entity.type
_entity.pdbx_description
1 polymer ?
#
loop_
_entity_poly.entity_id
_entity_poly.type
_entity_poly.pdbx_seq_one_letter_code
_entity_poly.pdbx_strand_id
1 'polypeptide(L)' 'AHNHGVTNVVASLGTAYTRDHGHILMRQADEIVLAYDMDGAGRQAAARAIELLQNTDFKVRVLAMPDGKDPD' A
#
# COMPACT_ATOMS: atom_id res chain seq x y z
N ALA A 1 -11.41 6.22 -1.52
CA ALA A 1 -10.47 7.14 -0.83
C ALA A 1 -10.36 8.55 -1.45
N HIS A 2 -10.22 8.70 -2.78
CA HIS A 2 -10.13 10.03 -3.43
C HIS A 2 -11.41 10.88 -3.22
N ASN A 3 -12.58 10.24 -3.28
CA ASN A 3 -13.87 10.90 -3.06
C ASN A 3 -14.10 11.35 -1.60
N HIS A 4 -13.22 10.96 -0.67
CA HIS A 4 -13.26 11.29 0.75
C HIS A 4 -12.19 12.31 1.15
N GLY A 5 -11.56 13.00 0.18
CA GLY A 5 -10.59 14.07 0.42
C GLY A 5 -9.13 13.62 0.53
N VAL A 6 -8.84 12.33 0.28
CA VAL A 6 -7.47 11.80 0.23
C VAL A 6 -6.96 11.91 -1.21
N THR A 7 -6.17 12.92 -1.52
CA THR A 7 -5.72 13.21 -2.89
C THR A 7 -4.42 12.50 -3.28
N ASN A 8 -3.71 11.91 -2.31
CA ASN A 8 -2.44 11.21 -2.48
C ASN A 8 -2.63 9.68 -2.53
N VAL A 9 -3.61 9.22 -3.32
CA VAL A 9 -3.93 7.79 -3.46
C VAL A 9 -3.52 7.30 -4.84
N VAL A 10 -2.81 6.18 -4.87
CA VAL A 10 -2.45 5.47 -6.09
C VAL A 10 -2.80 3.99 -5.95
N ALA A 11 -3.16 3.34 -7.05
CA ALA A 11 -3.46 1.91 -7.08
C ALA A 11 -2.62 1.22 -8.17
N SER A 12 -2.20 -0.02 -7.93
CA SER A 12 -1.62 -0.85 -8.98
C SER A 12 -2.74 -1.33 -9.91
N LEU A 13 -2.52 -1.26 -11.23
CA LEU A 13 -3.50 -1.62 -12.25
C LEU A 13 -3.65 -3.15 -12.38
N GLY A 14 -4.15 -3.82 -11.34
CA GLY A 14 -4.40 -5.27 -11.33
C GLY A 14 -3.14 -6.14 -11.25
N THR A 15 -1.99 -5.57 -10.91
CA THR A 15 -0.72 -6.29 -10.76
C THR A 15 -0.24 -6.31 -9.30
N ALA A 16 0.55 -7.31 -8.96
CA ALA A 16 1.26 -7.35 -7.69
C ALA A 16 2.20 -6.13 -7.55
N TYR A 17 2.37 -5.67 -6.31
CA TYR A 17 3.33 -4.61 -5.99
C TYR A 17 4.77 -5.08 -6.24
N THR A 18 5.62 -4.18 -6.76
CA THR A 18 7.02 -4.47 -7.13
C THR A 18 7.97 -3.48 -6.46
N ARG A 19 9.28 -3.79 -6.45
CA ARG A 19 10.29 -2.85 -5.94
C ARG A 19 10.35 -1.56 -6.74
N ASP A 20 10.12 -1.63 -8.04
CA ASP A 20 10.15 -0.46 -8.92
C ASP A 20 9.03 0.52 -8.55
N HIS A 21 7.83 0.02 -8.21
CA HIS A 21 6.76 0.86 -7.65
C HIS A 21 7.22 1.53 -6.35
N GLY A 22 7.86 0.78 -5.45
CA GLY A 22 8.40 1.33 -4.21
C GLY A 22 9.42 2.42 -4.43
N HIS A 23 10.37 2.23 -5.34
CA HIS A 23 11.41 3.22 -5.64
C HIS A 23 10.84 4.53 -6.23
N ILE A 24 9.78 4.43 -7.04
CA ILE A 24 9.07 5.60 -7.55
C ILE A 24 8.39 6.34 -6.39
N LEU A 25 7.67 5.63 -5.53
CA LEU A 25 6.95 6.22 -4.40
C LEU A 25 7.89 6.87 -3.37
N MET A 26 9.05 6.26 -3.12
CA MET A 26 10.09 6.81 -2.24
C MET A 26 10.64 8.17 -2.70
N ARG A 27 10.52 8.49 -3.99
CA ARG A 27 10.93 9.79 -4.52
C ARG A 27 9.82 10.85 -4.42
N GLN A 28 8.59 10.43 -4.12
CA GLN A 28 7.39 11.28 -4.17
C GLN A 28 6.80 11.54 -2.78
N ALA A 29 7.10 10.70 -1.79
CA ALA A 29 6.63 10.82 -0.41
C ALA A 29 7.70 10.29 0.55
N ASP A 30 7.62 10.62 1.84
CA ASP A 30 8.47 10.10 2.92
C ASP A 30 7.82 8.92 3.69
N GLU A 31 6.51 8.74 3.51
CA GLU A 31 5.70 7.71 4.16
C GLU A 31 4.69 7.13 3.15
N ILE A 32 4.55 5.79 3.15
CA ILE A 32 3.57 5.07 2.34
C ILE A 32 2.67 4.30 3.30
N VAL A 33 1.37 4.45 3.09
CA VAL A 33 0.34 3.67 3.78
C VAL A 33 -0.26 2.69 2.78
N LEU A 34 -0.07 1.39 3.04
CA LEU A 34 -0.67 0.31 2.27
C LEU A 34 -2.07 0.04 2.83
N ALA A 35 -3.09 0.31 2.02
CA ALA A 35 -4.47 -0.09 2.26
C ALA A 35 -4.79 -1.25 1.30
N TYR A 36 -4.84 -2.46 1.85
CA TYR A 36 -5.22 -3.67 1.12
C TYR A 36 -6.49 -4.25 1.74
N ASP A 37 -7.26 -4.97 0.93
CA ASP A 37 -8.36 -5.79 1.39
C ASP A 37 -7.93 -6.74 2.52
N MET A 38 -8.76 -6.84 3.55
CA MET A 38 -8.54 -7.74 4.69
C MET A 38 -8.99 -9.18 4.38
N ASP A 39 -8.93 -9.59 3.11
CA ASP A 39 -9.17 -10.97 2.71
C ASP A 39 -7.87 -11.81 2.77
N GLY A 40 -7.91 -13.06 2.31
CA GLY A 40 -6.71 -13.90 2.28
C GLY A 40 -5.63 -13.39 1.32
N ALA A 41 -6.04 -12.78 0.20
CA ALA A 41 -5.14 -12.35 -0.87
C ALA A 41 -4.48 -11.01 -0.55
N GLY A 42 -5.23 -10.03 -0.03
CA GLY A 42 -4.74 -8.72 0.36
C GLY A 42 -3.75 -8.79 1.52
N ARG A 43 -3.95 -9.70 2.48
CA ARG A 43 -2.95 -9.97 3.54
C ARG A 43 -1.63 -10.51 2.99
N GLN A 44 -1.67 -11.41 2.02
CA GLN A 44 -0.45 -11.91 1.37
C GLN A 44 0.22 -10.81 0.53
N ALA A 45 -0.56 -9.98 -0.16
CA ALA A 45 -0.05 -8.85 -0.92
C ALA A 45 0.63 -7.82 0.00
N ALA A 46 0.01 -7.49 1.14
CA ALA A 46 0.57 -6.62 2.16
C ALA A 46 1.90 -7.15 2.71
N ALA A 47 1.95 -8.45 3.06
CA ALA A 47 3.17 -9.08 3.57
C ALA A 47 4.32 -9.01 2.55
N ARG A 48 4.06 -9.31 1.28
CA ARG A 48 5.07 -9.18 0.22
C ARG A 48 5.51 -7.73 0.03
N ALA A 49 4.59 -6.78 0.03
CA ALA A 49 4.92 -5.37 -0.11
C ALA A 49 5.80 -4.89 1.06
N ILE A 50 5.49 -5.32 2.29
CA ILE A 50 6.32 -5.05 3.47
C ILE A 50 7.72 -5.66 3.30
N GLU A 51 7.85 -6.94 2.93
CA GLU A 51 9.16 -7.59 2.73
C GLU A 51 10.02 -6.86 1.69
N LEU A 52 9.40 -6.38 0.61
CA LEU A 52 10.10 -5.63 -0.45
C LEU A 52 10.60 -4.26 0.04
N LEU A 53 9.94 -3.67 1.03
CA LEU A 53 10.24 -2.33 1.54
C LEU A 53 11.00 -2.34 2.87
N GLN A 54 11.03 -3.45 3.61
CA GLN A 54 11.75 -3.60 4.88
C GLN A 54 13.25 -3.32 4.78
N ASN A 55 13.83 -3.47 3.59
CA ASN A 55 15.25 -3.19 3.32
C ASN A 55 15.50 -1.76 2.85
N THR A 56 14.54 -0.85 3.03
CA THR A 56 14.67 0.57 2.66
C THR A 56 14.49 1.43 3.90
N ASP A 57 15.15 2.59 3.95
CA ASP A 57 15.03 3.57 5.05
C ASP A 57 13.66 4.29 5.07
N PHE A 58 12.66 3.69 4.45
CA PHE A 58 11.39 4.30 4.14
C PHE A 58 10.31 3.90 5.13
N LYS A 59 9.47 4.86 5.54
CA LYS A 59 8.37 4.57 6.47
C LYS A 59 7.20 3.91 5.74
N VAL A 60 6.96 2.65 6.07
CA VAL A 60 5.82 1.88 5.56
C VAL A 60 4.88 1.54 6.69
N ARG A 61 3.59 1.81 6.47
CA ARG A 61 2.51 1.44 7.39
C ARG A 61 1.46 0.63 6.65
N VAL A 62 0.84 -0.29 7.35
CA VAL A 62 -0.31 -1.03 6.84
C VAL A 62 -1.55 -0.56 7.57
N LEU A 63 -2.56 -0.16 6.80
CA LEU A 63 -3.87 0.16 7.33
C LEU A 63 -4.67 -1.14 7.42
N ALA A 64 -4.87 -1.64 8.64
CA ALA A 64 -5.80 -2.72 8.90
C ALA A 64 -7.19 -2.12 9.16
N MET A 65 -8.13 -2.34 8.24
CA MET A 65 -9.51 -1.90 8.46
C MET A 65 -10.31 -2.95 9.24
N PRO A 66 -11.01 -2.57 10.33
CA PRO A 66 -11.68 -3.51 11.23
C PRO A 66 -12.85 -4.27 10.58
N ASP A 67 -13.53 -3.70 9.59
CA ASP A 67 -14.76 -4.27 9.01
C ASP A 67 -14.57 -4.96 7.65
N GLY A 68 -13.32 -5.18 7.22
CA GLY A 68 -13.01 -5.95 6.03
C GLY A 68 -13.57 -5.41 4.71
N LYS A 69 -13.86 -4.11 4.66
CA LYS A 69 -14.43 -3.44 3.49
C LYS A 69 -13.50 -2.36 3.00
N ASP A 70 -13.09 -2.46 1.74
CA ASP A 70 -12.16 -1.55 1.08
C ASP A 70 -12.65 -0.08 1.11
N PRO A 71 -11.73 0.92 1.13
CA PRO A 71 -12.10 2.32 1.25
C PRO A 71 -12.33 2.91 -0.14
N ASP A 72 -13.51 2.68 -0.71
CA ASP A 72 -13.97 3.36 -1.94
C ASP A 72 -14.06 4.90 -1.78
#